data_AF-A0A556PR59-F1
#
_entry.id   AF-A0A556PR59-F1
#
_cell.length_a   1.000
_cell.length_b   1.000
_cell.length_c   1.000
_cell.angle_alpha   90.00
_cell.angle_beta   90.00
_cell.angle_gamma   90.00
#
_symmetry.space_group_name_H-M   'P 1'
#
loop_
_entity.id
_entity.type
_entity.pdbx_description
1 polymer ?
#
loop_
_entity_poly.entity_id
_entity_poly.type
_entity_poly.pdbx_seq_one_letter_code
_entity_poly.pdbx_strand_id
1 'polypeptide(L)'
;MRLKVFYIALMSLFLLAACNTSDDASPAEQTDVKEMVNEYSAGNFGDEQASITSTELIIQENDEEKRYELPENEFFVSIAPFINQTHPCGDHSLTGCQGELANEDFEITITDADGNVVFDETRNAGNNGFVDLWLPRDQTYQVLVKHDGKTVESEVSTFEEDGTCVTTMQLM
;
A
#
# COMPACT_ATOMS: atom_id res chain seq x y z
N MET A 1 11.14 -73.86 -5.85
CA MET A 1 9.73 -74.08 -6.22
C MET A 1 8.83 -73.52 -5.12
N ARG A 2 7.93 -72.59 -5.49
CA ARG A 2 6.66 -72.19 -4.81
C ARG A 2 6.81 -71.48 -3.46
N LEU A 3 6.88 -70.16 -3.39
CA LEU A 3 5.79 -69.15 -3.51
C LEU A 3 4.54 -69.47 -2.67
N LYS A 4 4.27 -68.61 -1.67
CA LYS A 4 2.96 -67.94 -1.47
C LYS A 4 3.06 -66.83 -0.43
N VAL A 5 2.82 -65.62 -0.92
CA VAL A 5 2.54 -64.37 -0.19
C VAL A 5 1.13 -64.45 0.39
N PHE A 6 0.93 -63.96 1.61
CA PHE A 6 -0.39 -63.60 2.13
C PHE A 6 -0.35 -62.16 2.64
N TYR A 7 -1.11 -61.30 1.96
CA TYR A 7 -1.41 -59.93 2.35
C TYR A 7 -2.41 -59.94 3.50
N ILE A 8 -2.14 -59.13 4.53
CA ILE A 8 -3.18 -58.63 5.44
C ILE A 8 -3.14 -57.12 5.37
N ALA A 9 -4.18 -56.55 4.80
CA ALA A 9 -4.47 -55.13 4.84
C ALA A 9 -4.89 -54.76 6.27
N LEU A 10 -4.27 -53.73 6.84
CA LEU A 10 -4.85 -53.01 7.98
C LEU A 10 -4.75 -51.51 7.72
N MET A 11 -5.86 -50.99 7.21
CA MET A 11 -6.20 -49.58 7.14
C MET A 11 -6.34 -49.06 8.58
N SER A 12 -5.52 -48.09 8.98
CA SER A 12 -5.79 -47.26 10.14
C SER A 12 -5.73 -45.79 9.71
N LEU A 13 -6.88 -45.17 9.91
CA LEU A 13 -7.32 -43.85 9.50
C LEU A 13 -7.32 -42.98 10.76
N PHE A 14 -7.09 -41.66 10.60
CA PHE A 14 -7.41 -40.55 11.52
C PHE A 14 -6.48 -40.36 12.75
N LEU A 15 -5.99 -39.16 13.12
CA LEU A 15 -6.26 -37.76 12.74
C LEU A 15 -4.98 -36.90 12.86
N LEU A 16 -4.72 -36.07 11.85
CA LEU A 16 -3.89 -34.85 11.97
C LEU A 16 -4.87 -33.68 12.14
N ALA A 17 -4.86 -33.01 13.29
CA ALA A 17 -5.45 -31.68 13.45
C ALA A 17 -4.96 -31.05 14.77
N ALA A 18 -3.97 -30.17 14.66
CA ALA A 18 -3.80 -28.95 15.46
C ALA A 18 -2.45 -28.31 15.11
N CYS A 19 -2.36 -27.68 13.93
CA CYS A 19 -1.43 -26.58 13.75
C CYS A 19 -2.29 -25.31 13.85
N ASN A 20 -2.04 -24.50 14.88
CA ASN A 20 -2.40 -23.09 14.86
C ASN A 20 -1.60 -22.49 13.71
N THR A 21 -2.26 -22.13 12.62
CA THR A 21 -1.67 -21.32 11.57
C THR A 21 -1.85 -19.87 12.02
N SER A 22 -0.75 -19.24 12.42
CA SER A 22 -0.62 -17.80 12.24
C SER A 22 -0.62 -17.60 10.72
N ASP A 23 -1.62 -16.88 10.21
CA ASP A 23 -1.77 -16.59 8.79
C ASP A 23 -0.70 -15.56 8.37
N ASP A 24 0.54 -16.02 8.20
CA ASP A 24 1.56 -15.20 7.54
C ASP A 24 1.30 -15.26 6.02
N ALA A 25 0.79 -14.17 5.45
CA ALA A 25 0.53 -14.03 4.02
C ALA A 25 1.81 -14.31 3.19
N SER A 26 1.68 -15.14 2.14
CA SER A 26 2.82 -15.55 1.30
C SER A 26 3.44 -14.36 0.56
N PRO A 27 4.78 -14.28 0.39
CA PRO A 27 5.45 -13.21 -0.35
C PRO A 27 4.94 -13.01 -1.80
N ALA A 28 4.39 -14.07 -2.41
CA ALA A 28 3.79 -13.99 -3.74
C ALA A 28 2.47 -13.21 -3.75
N GLU A 29 1.65 -13.34 -2.69
CA GLU A 29 0.39 -12.60 -2.54
C GLU A 29 0.64 -11.14 -2.17
N GLN A 30 1.71 -10.85 -1.43
CA GLN A 30 2.13 -9.47 -1.14
C GLN A 30 2.67 -8.73 -2.37
N THR A 31 3.34 -9.43 -3.28
CA THR A 31 3.78 -8.81 -4.54
C THR A 31 2.57 -8.48 -5.43
N ASP A 32 1.58 -9.37 -5.43
CA ASP A 32 0.32 -9.22 -6.18
C ASP A 32 -0.47 -7.98 -5.72
N VAL A 33 -0.62 -7.75 -4.40
CA VAL A 33 -1.37 -6.58 -3.91
C VAL A 33 -0.70 -5.25 -4.26
N LYS A 34 0.64 -5.15 -4.26
CA LYS A 34 1.33 -3.92 -4.65
C LYS A 34 1.16 -3.62 -6.14
N GLU A 35 1.15 -4.66 -6.97
CA GLU A 35 0.85 -4.53 -8.40
C GLU A 35 -0.60 -4.05 -8.60
N MET A 36 -1.56 -4.62 -7.88
CA MET A 36 -2.96 -4.14 -7.91
C MET A 36 -3.07 -2.67 -7.52
N VAL A 37 -2.45 -2.25 -6.39
CA VAL A 37 -2.44 -0.84 -5.97
C VAL A 37 -1.88 0.07 -7.07
N ASN A 38 -0.79 -0.35 -7.72
CA ASN A 38 -0.20 0.42 -8.81
C ASN A 38 -1.13 0.56 -10.02
N GLU A 39 -1.81 -0.51 -10.44
CA GLU A 39 -2.78 -0.49 -11.53
C GLU A 39 -3.95 0.47 -11.23
N TYR A 40 -4.53 0.39 -10.02
CA TYR A 40 -5.60 1.30 -9.62
C TYR A 40 -5.14 2.76 -9.61
N SER A 41 -3.97 3.04 -9.05
CA SER A 41 -3.42 4.41 -8.98
C SER A 41 -3.07 4.97 -10.36
N ALA A 42 -2.67 4.10 -11.30
CA ALA A 42 -2.40 4.46 -12.68
C ALA A 42 -3.68 4.77 -13.49
N GLY A 43 -4.87 4.49 -12.93
CA GLY A 43 -6.15 4.66 -13.62
C GLY A 43 -6.59 3.44 -14.42
N ASN A 44 -5.99 2.26 -14.19
CA ASN A 44 -6.29 1.03 -14.92
C ASN A 44 -7.40 0.23 -14.21
N PHE A 45 -8.59 0.82 -14.15
CA PHE A 45 -9.78 0.19 -13.57
C PHE A 45 -11.02 0.47 -14.44
N GLY A 46 -12.04 -0.37 -14.30
CA GLY A 46 -13.35 -0.22 -14.92
C GLY A 46 -14.32 0.54 -14.02
N ASP A 47 -15.38 -0.13 -13.59
CA ASP A 47 -16.42 0.44 -12.72
C ASP A 47 -16.14 0.19 -11.23
N GLU A 48 -14.96 -0.34 -10.88
CA GLU A 48 -14.54 -0.61 -9.51
C GLU A 48 -14.20 0.67 -8.74
N GLN A 49 -14.48 0.66 -7.43
CA GLN A 49 -13.99 1.67 -6.50
C GLN A 49 -12.92 1.03 -5.62
N ALA A 50 -11.74 1.65 -5.54
CA ALA A 50 -10.67 1.18 -4.68
C ALA A 50 -10.26 2.23 -3.67
N SER A 51 -10.02 1.77 -2.44
CA SER A 51 -9.47 2.56 -1.34
C SER A 51 -8.44 1.73 -0.60
N ILE A 52 -7.50 2.40 0.06
CA ILE A 52 -6.40 1.76 0.76
C ILE A 52 -6.27 2.35 2.15
N THR A 53 -6.33 1.47 3.14
CA THR A 53 -6.10 1.78 4.55
C THR A 53 -4.64 1.47 4.90
N SER A 54 -4.26 1.69 6.16
CA SER A 54 -2.94 1.31 6.66
C SER A 54 -2.64 -0.19 6.50
N THR A 55 -3.64 -1.07 6.49
CA THR A 55 -3.46 -2.54 6.51
C THR A 55 -4.12 -3.29 5.36
N GLU A 56 -5.06 -2.68 4.63
CA GLU A 56 -5.83 -3.36 3.59
C GLU A 56 -6.03 -2.49 2.34
N LEU A 57 -5.93 -3.13 1.17
CA LEU A 57 -6.56 -2.68 -0.07
C LEU A 57 -8.01 -3.18 -0.10
N ILE A 58 -8.95 -2.26 -0.30
CA ILE A 58 -10.40 -2.54 -0.35
C ILE A 58 -10.90 -2.19 -1.74
N ILE A 59 -11.48 -3.18 -2.43
CA ILE A 59 -12.05 -3.04 -3.78
C ILE A 59 -13.54 -3.35 -3.71
N GLN A 60 -14.35 -2.40 -4.16
CA GLN A 60 -15.79 -2.53 -4.28
C GLN A 60 -16.18 -2.60 -5.76
N GLU A 61 -16.88 -3.66 -6.14
CA GLU A 61 -17.47 -3.84 -7.47
C GLU A 61 -18.93 -4.24 -7.32
N ASN A 62 -19.86 -3.40 -7.79
CA ASN A 62 -21.30 -3.57 -7.55
C ASN A 62 -21.62 -3.70 -6.04
N ASP A 63 -22.21 -4.81 -5.62
CA ASP A 63 -22.53 -5.14 -4.21
C ASP A 63 -21.48 -6.06 -3.55
N GLU A 64 -20.36 -6.35 -4.22
CA GLU A 64 -19.29 -7.21 -3.70
C GLU A 64 -18.08 -6.39 -3.23
N GLU A 65 -17.62 -6.66 -2.01
CA GLU A 65 -16.41 -6.08 -1.42
C GLU A 65 -15.33 -7.16 -1.31
N LYS A 66 -14.11 -6.84 -1.74
CA LYS A 66 -12.92 -7.68 -1.58
C LYS A 66 -11.85 -6.91 -0.81
N ARG A 67 -11.20 -7.59 0.12
CA ARG A 67 -10.13 -7.06 0.96
C ARG A 67 -8.86 -7.86 0.75
N TYR A 68 -7.75 -7.16 0.64
CA TYR A 68 -6.42 -7.73 0.44
C TYR A 68 -5.49 -7.13 1.48
N GLU A 69 -4.86 -7.99 2.29
CA GLU A 69 -3.90 -7.56 3.29
C GLU A 69 -2.66 -6.92 2.61
N LEU A 70 -2.21 -5.80 3.17
CA LEU A 70 -0.97 -5.15 2.75
C LEU A 70 0.24 -5.82 3.40
N PRO A 71 1.46 -5.61 2.87
CA PRO A 71 2.67 -6.11 3.51
C PRO A 71 2.79 -5.66 4.98
N GLU A 72 3.13 -6.60 5.86
CA GLU A 72 3.25 -6.35 7.31
C GLU A 72 4.37 -5.36 7.66
N ASN A 73 5.38 -5.19 6.80
CA ASN A 73 6.54 -4.36 7.09
C ASN A 73 6.55 -3.02 6.31
N GLU A 74 5.59 -2.82 5.41
CA GLU A 74 5.51 -1.61 4.58
C GLU A 74 4.14 -0.93 4.73
N PHE A 75 4.15 0.38 4.85
CA PHE A 75 3.00 1.26 4.88
C PHE A 75 2.85 1.96 3.52
N PHE A 76 1.63 1.97 2.99
CA PHE A 76 1.31 2.74 1.79
C PHE A 76 0.95 4.18 2.18
N VAL A 77 1.63 5.15 1.59
CA VAL A 77 1.26 6.58 1.69
C VAL A 77 1.17 7.20 0.31
N SER A 78 0.12 7.97 0.09
CA SER A 78 -0.13 8.69 -1.15
C SER A 78 -0.18 10.19 -0.86
N ILE A 79 0.75 10.94 -1.45
CA ILE A 79 0.97 12.37 -1.17
C ILE A 79 0.53 13.21 -2.36
N ALA A 80 -0.39 14.16 -2.16
CA ALA A 80 -0.75 15.18 -3.14
C ALA A 80 -0.34 16.57 -2.66
N PRO A 81 0.86 17.05 -3.04
CA PRO A 81 1.25 18.44 -2.82
C PRO A 81 0.33 19.38 -3.61
N PHE A 82 0.12 20.60 -3.08
CA PHE A 82 -0.72 21.60 -3.73
C PHE A 82 -0.16 23.01 -3.57
N ILE A 83 -0.62 23.94 -4.41
CA ILE A 83 -0.31 25.37 -4.36
C ILE A 83 -1.53 26.16 -3.89
N ASN A 84 -2.71 25.98 -4.51
CA ASN A 84 -3.86 26.86 -4.26
C ASN A 84 -4.97 26.19 -3.46
N GLN A 85 -5.29 24.93 -3.79
CA GLN A 85 -6.44 24.24 -3.21
C GLN A 85 -6.15 22.79 -2.88
N THR A 86 -6.84 22.31 -1.84
CA THR A 86 -6.78 20.93 -1.38
C THR A 86 -8.16 20.50 -0.86
N HIS A 87 -8.28 19.22 -0.48
CA HIS A 87 -9.43 18.65 0.20
C HIS A 87 -8.97 17.80 1.39
N PRO A 88 -9.79 17.64 2.45
CA PRO A 88 -9.48 16.69 3.51
C PRO A 88 -9.45 15.26 2.94
N CYS A 89 -8.59 14.43 3.48
CA CYS A 89 -8.42 13.02 3.11
C CYS A 89 -7.96 12.25 4.35
N GLY A 90 -8.48 11.03 4.55
CA GLY A 90 -8.05 10.13 5.61
C GLY A 90 -7.36 8.94 4.97
N ASP A 91 -8.12 7.90 4.69
CA ASP A 91 -7.71 6.83 3.79
C ASP A 91 -7.78 7.28 2.33
N HIS A 92 -6.79 6.89 1.54
CA HIS A 92 -6.69 7.27 0.15
C HIS A 92 -7.68 6.50 -0.71
N SER A 93 -8.42 7.21 -1.56
CA SER A 93 -9.22 6.59 -2.62
C SER A 93 -8.43 6.60 -3.92
N LEU A 94 -7.94 5.41 -4.29
CA LEU A 94 -7.12 5.18 -5.48
C LEU A 94 -7.88 5.52 -6.78
N THR A 95 -9.21 5.41 -6.75
CA THR A 95 -10.08 5.63 -7.92
C THR A 95 -10.87 6.95 -7.87
N GLY A 96 -10.88 7.64 -6.73
CA GLY A 96 -11.79 8.77 -6.47
C GLY A 96 -11.12 10.09 -6.07
N CYS A 97 -9.88 10.06 -5.57
CA CYS A 97 -9.16 11.28 -5.19
C CYS A 97 -8.49 11.95 -6.40
N GLN A 98 -8.49 13.28 -6.41
CA GLN A 98 -7.81 14.09 -7.42
C GLN A 98 -7.06 15.25 -6.76
N GLY A 99 -5.73 15.21 -6.85
CA GLY A 99 -4.83 16.28 -6.47
C GLY A 99 -4.83 17.43 -7.49
N GLU A 100 -4.41 18.61 -7.04
CA GLU A 100 -4.34 19.82 -7.88
C GLU A 100 -3.28 19.69 -8.99
N LEU A 101 -2.14 19.07 -8.69
CA LEU A 101 -0.94 19.05 -9.53
C LEU A 101 -0.75 17.71 -10.23
N ALA A 102 -1.73 17.34 -11.07
CA ALA A 102 -1.66 16.13 -11.88
C ALA A 102 -0.55 16.18 -12.93
N ASN A 103 0.14 15.05 -13.10
CA ASN A 103 1.24 14.81 -14.03
C ASN A 103 2.48 15.71 -13.83
N GLU A 104 2.57 16.38 -12.68
CA GLU A 104 3.74 17.18 -12.31
C GLU A 104 4.81 16.32 -11.63
N ASP A 105 6.07 16.74 -11.78
CA ASP A 105 7.22 16.10 -11.13
C ASP A 105 7.55 16.81 -9.81
N PHE A 106 7.85 16.01 -8.78
CA PHE A 106 8.24 16.44 -7.45
C PHE A 106 9.58 15.85 -7.05
N GLU A 107 10.49 16.67 -6.56
CA GLU A 107 11.68 16.18 -5.84
C GLU A 107 11.28 15.88 -4.40
N ILE A 108 11.36 14.62 -4.00
CA ILE A 108 10.91 14.18 -2.67
C ILE A 108 12.09 13.55 -1.94
N THR A 109 12.36 14.07 -0.75
CA THR A 109 13.32 13.49 0.19
C THR A 109 12.59 13.11 1.48
N ILE A 110 12.78 11.87 1.94
CA ILE A 110 12.18 11.34 3.17
C ILE A 110 13.29 10.86 4.10
N THR A 111 13.26 11.35 5.32
CA THR A 111 14.25 11.07 6.36
C THR A 111 13.57 10.44 7.57
N ASP A 112 14.14 9.38 8.12
CA ASP A 112 13.67 8.74 9.34
C ASP A 112 14.03 9.55 10.61
N ALA A 113 13.56 9.08 11.76
CA ALA A 113 13.80 9.73 13.05
C ALA A 113 15.30 9.74 13.47
N ASP A 114 16.11 8.84 12.93
CA ASP A 114 17.56 8.76 13.19
C ASP A 114 18.37 9.69 12.26
N GLY A 115 17.71 10.33 11.29
CA GLY A 115 18.33 11.22 10.31
C GLY A 115 18.84 10.50 9.07
N ASN A 116 18.47 9.23 8.85
CA ASN A 116 18.83 8.51 7.63
C ASN A 116 17.82 8.83 6.52
N VAL A 117 18.35 9.07 5.31
CA VAL A 117 17.53 9.24 4.11
C VAL A 117 17.04 7.87 3.63
N VAL A 118 15.73 7.66 3.65
CA VAL A 118 15.07 6.41 3.21
C VAL A 118 14.52 6.50 1.79
N PHE A 119 14.31 7.71 1.30
CA PHE A 119 13.86 8.00 -0.06
C PHE A 119 14.42 9.35 -0.51
N ASP A 120 14.98 9.43 -1.72
CA ASP A 120 15.48 10.69 -2.30
C ASP A 120 15.46 10.60 -3.82
N GLU A 121 14.29 10.84 -4.40
CA GLU A 121 14.08 10.70 -5.84
C GLU A 121 13.06 11.70 -6.36
N THR A 122 13.13 11.99 -7.66
CA THR A 122 12.06 12.67 -8.38
C THR A 122 10.94 11.67 -8.71
N ARG A 123 9.69 12.06 -8.46
CA ARG A 123 8.49 11.26 -8.76
C ARG A 123 7.45 12.10 -9.49
N ASN A 124 6.82 11.49 -10.49
CA ASN A 124 5.67 12.05 -11.16
C ASN A 124 4.41 11.71 -10.37
N ALA A 125 3.51 12.67 -10.19
CA ALA A 125 2.26 12.50 -9.45
C ALA A 125 1.13 11.84 -10.26
N GLY A 126 1.42 11.35 -11.47
CA GLY A 126 0.46 10.64 -12.31
C GLY A 126 -0.80 11.45 -12.64
N ASN A 127 -1.80 10.79 -13.22
CA ASN A 127 -3.01 11.47 -13.67
C ASN A 127 -3.89 11.96 -12.52
N ASN A 128 -3.87 11.27 -11.37
CA ASN A 128 -4.65 11.64 -10.19
C ASN A 128 -3.96 12.73 -9.34
N GLY A 129 -2.71 13.11 -9.63
CA GLY A 129 -1.99 14.14 -8.88
C GLY A 129 -1.49 13.70 -7.51
N PHE A 130 -1.28 12.40 -7.32
CA PHE A 130 -0.71 11.80 -6.12
C PHE A 130 0.60 11.08 -6.41
N VAL A 131 1.54 11.15 -5.46
CA VAL A 131 2.75 10.34 -5.45
C VAL A 131 2.60 9.22 -4.44
N ASP A 132 2.56 7.99 -4.93
CA ASP A 132 2.42 6.78 -4.12
C ASP A 132 3.78 6.23 -3.69
N LEU A 133 3.91 5.95 -2.39
CA LEU A 133 5.13 5.49 -1.76
C LEU A 133 4.86 4.34 -0.80
N TRP A 134 5.81 3.42 -0.72
CA TRP A 134 5.85 2.37 0.29
C TRP A 134 7.00 2.66 1.24
N LEU A 135 6.68 2.89 2.51
CA LEU A 135 7.64 3.24 3.55
C LEU A 135 7.65 2.16 4.64
N PRO A 136 8.76 1.95 5.36
CA PRO A 136 8.73 1.10 6.53
C PRO A 136 7.68 1.55 7.57
N ARG A 137 7.08 0.58 8.27
CA ARG A 137 6.07 0.84 9.31
C ARG A 137 6.64 1.40 10.62
N ASP A 138 5.72 1.78 11.48
CA ASP A 138 5.89 2.03 12.92
C ASP A 138 6.88 3.14 13.27
N GLN A 139 6.91 4.18 12.43
CA GLN A 139 7.76 5.33 12.70
C GLN A 139 7.22 6.60 12.05
N THR A 140 7.93 7.68 12.34
CA THR A 140 7.64 9.02 11.85
C THR A 140 8.77 9.47 10.94
N TYR A 141 8.40 10.09 9.83
CA TYR A 141 9.30 10.59 8.80
C TYR A 141 9.17 12.09 8.62
N GLN A 142 10.30 12.74 8.37
CA GLN A 142 10.33 14.08 7.82
C GLN A 142 10.33 13.99 6.29
N VAL A 143 9.31 14.57 5.66
CA VAL A 143 9.18 14.65 4.20
C VAL A 143 9.47 16.08 3.77
N LEU A 144 10.34 16.22 2.77
CA LEU A 144 10.63 17.45 2.07
C LEU A 144 10.22 17.28 0.61
N VAL A 145 9.34 18.16 0.13
CA VAL A 145 8.88 18.18 -1.26
C VAL A 145 9.27 19.50 -1.90
N LYS A 146 9.85 19.43 -3.10
CA LYS A 146 10.15 20.61 -3.92
C LYS A 146 9.56 20.48 -5.32
N HIS A 147 9.10 21.61 -5.84
CA HIS A 147 8.55 21.73 -7.17
C HIS A 147 8.61 23.20 -7.62
N ASP A 148 9.16 23.47 -8.81
CA ASP A 148 9.22 24.82 -9.41
C ASP A 148 9.74 25.92 -8.46
N GLY A 149 10.78 25.59 -7.71
CA GLY A 149 11.42 26.48 -6.74
C GLY A 149 10.61 26.74 -5.46
N LYS A 150 9.44 26.10 -5.30
CA LYS A 150 8.66 26.06 -4.06
C LYS A 150 9.05 24.86 -3.23
N THR A 151 8.81 24.96 -1.92
CA THR A 151 9.14 23.89 -0.99
C THR A 151 8.06 23.74 0.08
N VAL A 152 7.92 22.52 0.58
CA VAL A 152 7.14 22.23 1.78
C VAL A 152 7.81 21.11 2.56
N GLU A 153 7.82 21.26 3.88
CA GLU A 153 8.26 20.25 4.82
C GLU A 153 7.07 19.84 5.68
N SER A 154 6.86 18.54 5.83
CA SER A 154 5.81 18.00 6.72
C SER A 154 6.24 16.67 7.31
N GLU A 155 5.66 16.36 8.44
CA GLU A 155 5.78 15.06 9.08
C GLU A 155 4.73 14.09 8.50
N VAL A 156 5.12 12.83 8.34
CA VAL A 156 4.24 11.71 7.98
C VAL A 156 4.57 10.54 8.91
N SER A 157 3.56 9.90 9.49
CA SER A 157 3.74 8.69 10.30
C SER A 157 3.13 7.47 9.62
N THR A 158 3.63 6.28 9.97
CA THR A 158 3.29 5.00 9.34
C THR A 158 2.77 3.97 10.35
N PHE A 159 2.04 4.41 11.37
CA PHE A 159 1.42 3.55 12.37
C PHE A 159 0.08 3.00 11.86
N GLU A 160 -0.39 1.91 12.47
CA GLU A 160 -1.63 1.21 12.08
C GLU A 160 -2.87 2.11 12.06
N GLU A 161 -2.96 3.11 12.92
CA GLU A 161 -4.12 4.03 13.01
C GLU A 161 -3.99 5.25 12.08
N ASP A 162 -2.89 5.38 11.34
CA ASP A 162 -2.65 6.52 10.45
C ASP A 162 -3.38 6.37 9.12
N GLY A 163 -3.91 7.49 8.61
CA GLY A 163 -4.47 7.56 7.28
C GLY A 163 -3.39 7.50 6.20
N THR A 164 -3.74 6.94 5.04
CA THR A 164 -2.80 6.75 3.93
C THR A 164 -2.75 7.93 2.96
N CYS A 165 -3.58 8.96 3.13
CA CYS A 165 -3.74 10.06 2.19
C CYS A 165 -3.22 11.39 2.77
N VAL A 166 -2.20 11.97 2.14
CA VAL A 166 -1.57 13.22 2.60
C VAL A 166 -1.85 14.34 1.62
N THR A 167 -2.78 15.21 1.96
CA THR A 167 -3.20 16.36 1.14
C THR A 167 -2.95 17.71 1.82
N THR A 168 -2.13 17.72 2.88
CA THR A 168 -1.87 18.89 3.74
C THR A 168 -0.60 19.66 3.36
N MET A 169 0.14 19.18 2.36
CA MET A 169 1.43 19.74 1.95
C MET A 169 1.28 20.88 0.94
N GLN A 170 1.14 22.11 1.45
CA GLN A 170 1.10 23.31 0.60
C GLN A 170 2.49 23.83 0.25
N LEU A 171 2.80 23.87 -1.05
CA LEU A 171 4.04 24.40 -1.62
C LEU A 171 4.04 25.94 -1.60
N MET A 172 5.08 26.53 -0.99
CA MET A 172 5.26 27.99 -0.86
C MET A 172 6.57 28.47 -1.47
#